data_AF-A0A356AXK0-F1
#
_entry.id   AF-A0A356AXK0-F1
#
_cell.length_a   1.000
_cell.length_b   1.000
_cell.length_c   1.000
_cell.angle_alpha   90.00
_cell.angle_beta   90.00
_cell.angle_gamma   90.00
#
_symmetry.space_group_name_H-M   'P 1'
#
loop_
_entity.id
_entity.type
_entity.pdbx_description
1 polymer ?
#
loop_
_entity_poly.entity_id
_entity_poly.type
_entity_poly.pdbx_seq_one_letter_code
_entity_poly.pdbx_strand_id
1 'polypeptide(L)'
;MAQEKIFGGALYGYQKSQVDEYIKKMNDEMTKKDKELADLKQVVLEVQNSYNLLKKETGNMDSERQKIAKALLKAEEKADEVIKNVHAQAEQEKRVLEETLEKERERIVDMKTIVKSLKSEVVSMLQHFEGSISAIEGKIEES
;
A
#
# COMPACT_ATOMS: atom_id res chain seq x y z
N MET A 1 51.23 -18.22 50.88
CA MET A 1 50.33 -19.24 51.45
C MET A 1 51.11 -20.53 51.50
N ALA A 2 51.29 -21.11 52.69
CA ALA A 2 52.08 -22.32 52.87
C ALA A 2 51.44 -23.47 52.08
N GLN A 3 52.22 -24.18 51.27
CA GLN A 3 51.79 -25.44 50.68
C GLN A 3 51.54 -26.42 51.84
N GLU A 4 50.27 -26.75 52.09
CA GLU A 4 49.91 -27.83 53.01
C GLU A 4 50.68 -29.09 52.60
N LYS A 5 51.33 -29.76 53.55
CA LYS A 5 51.97 -31.05 53.28
C LYS A 5 50.88 -32.08 53.01
N ILE A 6 50.65 -32.35 51.73
CA ILE A 6 49.62 -33.29 51.23
C ILE A 6 49.92 -34.74 51.64
N PHE A 7 51.19 -35.07 51.88
CA PHE A 7 51.64 -36.42 52.20
C PHE A 7 52.45 -36.46 53.50
N GLY A 8 52.17 -37.45 54.36
CA GLY A 8 52.97 -37.81 55.51
C GLY A 8 54.26 -38.51 55.09
N GLY A 9 55.37 -38.20 55.77
CA GLY A 9 56.68 -38.83 55.53
C GLY A 9 56.81 -40.16 56.27
N ALA A 10 57.22 -41.20 55.56
CA ALA A 10 57.76 -42.44 56.12
C ALA A 10 59.30 -42.32 56.24
N LEU A 11 59.94 -43.20 57.03
CA LEU A 11 61.41 -43.27 57.18
C LEU A 11 62.16 -43.36 55.83
N TYR A 12 61.48 -43.80 54.76
CA TYR A 12 61.95 -43.76 53.38
C TYR A 12 60.78 -43.36 52.44
N GLY A 13 60.51 -42.06 52.29
CA GLY A 13 59.58 -41.54 51.26
C GLY A 13 58.17 -41.19 51.75
N TYR A 14 57.17 -41.21 50.86
CA TYR A 14 55.77 -40.85 51.16
C TYR A 14 54.92 -42.08 51.44
N GLN A 15 53.88 -41.93 52.27
CA GLN A 15 52.93 -43.01 52.53
C GLN A 15 52.12 -43.34 51.25
N LYS A 16 52.36 -44.53 50.68
CA LYS A 16 51.75 -44.98 49.42
C LYS A 16 50.22 -44.80 49.39
N SER A 17 49.52 -45.16 50.46
CA SER A 17 48.04 -45.04 50.52
C SER A 17 47.55 -43.60 50.40
N GLN A 18 48.29 -42.62 50.92
CA GLN A 18 47.93 -41.20 50.82
C GLN A 18 48.20 -40.66 49.41
N VAL A 19 49.26 -41.12 48.77
CA VAL A 19 49.56 -40.81 47.37
C VAL A 19 48.50 -41.39 46.44
N ASP A 20 48.14 -42.66 46.63
CA ASP A 20 47.10 -43.33 45.84
C ASP A 20 45.72 -42.65 46.02
N GLU A 21 45.36 -42.25 47.23
CA GLU A 21 44.11 -41.52 47.49
C GLU A 21 44.10 -40.12 46.84
N TYR A 22 45.22 -39.41 46.89
CA TYR A 22 45.36 -38.10 46.24
C TYR A 22 45.27 -38.21 44.72
N ILE A 23 45.97 -39.19 44.11
CA ILE A 23 45.89 -39.45 42.66
C ILE A 23 44.45 -39.77 42.27
N LYS A 24 43.74 -40.58 43.06
CA LYS A 24 42.33 -40.90 42.82
C LYS A 24 41.45 -39.64 42.86
N LYS A 25 41.57 -38.81 43.90
CA LYS A 25 40.80 -37.56 44.02
C LYS A 25 41.08 -36.62 42.84
N MET A 26 42.34 -36.49 42.44
CA MET A 26 42.72 -35.61 41.33
C MET A 26 42.21 -36.12 39.99
N ASN A 27 42.21 -37.44 39.77
CA ASN A 27 41.59 -38.05 38.59
C ASN A 27 40.06 -37.88 38.58
N ASP A 28 39.40 -38.01 39.73
CA ASP A 28 37.95 -37.79 39.86
C ASP A 28 37.59 -36.33 39.56
N GLU A 29 38.37 -35.36 40.06
CA GLU A 29 38.21 -33.93 39.76
C GLU A 29 38.46 -33.61 38.28
N MET A 30 39.50 -34.21 37.67
CA MET A 30 39.79 -34.03 36.26
C MET A 30 38.64 -34.57 35.39
N THR A 31 38.12 -35.75 35.73
CA THR A 31 36.98 -36.35 35.04
C THR A 31 35.70 -35.50 35.16
N LYS A 32 35.47 -34.87 36.31
CA LYS A 32 34.34 -33.94 36.49
C LYS A 32 34.50 -32.69 35.62
N LYS A 33 35.69 -32.09 35.61
CA LYS A 33 35.98 -30.92 34.76
C LYS A 33 35.87 -31.25 33.28
N ASP A 34 36.30 -32.43 32.86
CA ASP A 34 36.17 -32.87 31.46
C ASP A 34 34.70 -33.01 31.04
N LYS A 35 33.83 -33.50 31.93
CA LYS A 35 32.37 -33.55 31.70
C LYS A 35 31.77 -32.15 31.60
N GLU A 36 32.07 -31.28 32.57
CA GLU A 36 31.60 -29.88 32.55
C GLU A 36 32.06 -29.15 31.29
N LEU A 37 33.28 -29.38 30.84
CA LEU A 37 33.84 -28.79 29.63
C LEU A 37 33.14 -29.31 28.37
N ALA A 38 32.77 -30.60 28.34
CA ALA A 38 31.96 -31.17 27.27
C ALA A 38 30.55 -30.57 27.22
N ASP A 39 29.89 -30.44 28.38
CA ASP A 39 28.56 -29.84 28.49
C ASP A 39 28.58 -28.36 28.08
N LEU A 40 29.59 -27.60 28.53
CA LEU A 40 29.77 -26.20 28.14
C LEU A 40 29.99 -26.04 26.63
N LYS A 41 30.78 -26.93 26.01
CA LYS A 41 30.97 -26.93 24.55
C LYS A 41 29.65 -27.15 23.82
N GLN A 42 28.82 -28.08 24.31
CA GLN A 42 27.51 -28.35 23.74
C GLN A 42 26.60 -27.12 23.83
N VAL A 43 26.53 -26.48 24.99
CA VAL A 43 25.73 -25.25 25.18
C VAL A 43 26.23 -24.12 24.27
N VAL A 44 27.54 -23.94 24.12
CA VAL A 44 28.11 -22.92 23.22
C VAL A 44 27.66 -23.16 21.78
N LEU A 45 27.69 -24.42 21.31
CA LEU A 45 27.22 -24.76 19.96
C LEU A 45 25.73 -24.47 19.78
N GLU A 46 24.89 -24.80 20.75
CA GLU A 46 23.45 -24.53 20.72
C GLU A 46 23.14 -23.02 20.70
N VAL A 47 23.85 -22.24 21.52
CA VAL A 47 23.72 -20.77 21.54
C VAL A 47 24.17 -20.17 20.21
N GLN A 48 25.28 -20.65 19.63
CA GLN A 48 25.72 -20.19 18.31
C GLN A 48 24.70 -20.50 17.21
N ASN A 49 24.13 -21.71 17.23
CA ASN A 49 23.11 -22.10 16.26
C ASN A 49 21.84 -21.26 16.38
N SER A 50 21.32 -21.08 17.61
CA SER A 50 20.15 -20.23 17.85
C SER A 50 20.40 -18.78 17.47
N TYR A 51 21.57 -18.22 17.79
CA TYR A 51 21.96 -16.87 17.38
C TYR A 51 21.96 -16.71 15.86
N ASN A 52 22.55 -17.66 15.13
CA ASN A 52 22.60 -17.61 13.68
C ASN A 52 21.20 -17.70 13.04
N LEU A 53 20.32 -18.53 13.61
CA LEU A 53 18.91 -18.62 13.18
C LEU A 53 18.18 -17.29 13.40
N LEU A 54 18.23 -16.74 14.62
CA LEU A 54 17.62 -15.45 14.96
C LEU A 54 18.13 -14.30 14.08
N LYS A 55 19.44 -14.29 13.80
CA LYS A 55 20.06 -13.30 12.91
C LYS A 55 19.50 -13.41 11.49
N LYS A 56 19.34 -14.63 10.97
CA LYS A 56 18.77 -14.86 9.64
C LYS A 56 17.30 -14.45 9.60
N GLU A 57 16.51 -14.81 10.60
CA GLU A 57 15.09 -14.44 10.68
C GLU A 57 14.92 -12.92 10.76
N THR A 58 15.72 -12.24 11.58
CA THR A 58 15.69 -10.77 11.68
C THR A 58 16.00 -10.12 10.33
N GLY A 59 17.02 -10.61 9.61
CA GLY A 59 17.35 -10.11 8.27
C GLY A 59 16.23 -10.33 7.25
N ASN A 60 15.53 -11.46 7.33
CA ASN A 60 14.35 -11.72 6.49
C ASN A 60 13.21 -10.76 6.83
N MET A 61 12.94 -10.53 8.11
CA MET A 61 11.91 -9.58 8.56
C MET A 61 12.21 -8.14 8.10
N ASP A 62 13.48 -7.71 8.14
CA ASP A 62 13.87 -6.40 7.64
C ASP A 62 13.67 -6.27 6.13
N SER A 63 14.01 -7.31 5.36
CA SER A 63 13.77 -7.35 3.93
C SER A 63 12.28 -7.27 3.59
N GLU A 64 11.44 -8.04 4.28
CA GLU A 64 9.99 -8.00 4.08
C GLU A 64 9.39 -6.65 4.50
N ARG A 65 9.83 -6.07 5.63
CA ARG A 65 9.44 -4.71 6.04
C ARG A 65 9.75 -3.68 4.95
N GLN A 66 10.93 -3.74 4.34
CA GLN A 66 11.30 -2.83 3.25
C GLN A 66 10.43 -3.03 2.00
N LYS A 67 10.10 -4.27 1.64
CA LYS A 67 9.20 -4.55 0.51
C LYS A 67 7.80 -4.01 0.76
N ILE A 68 7.25 -4.23 1.96
CA ILE A 68 5.93 -3.73 2.35
C ILE A 68 5.94 -2.20 2.31
N ALA A 69 6.94 -1.54 2.89
CA ALA A 69 7.05 -0.08 2.85
C ALA A 69 7.09 0.46 1.41
N LYS A 70 7.87 -0.15 0.51
CA LYS A 70 7.89 0.23 -0.91
C LYS A 70 6.55 0.04 -1.60
N ALA A 71 5.85 -1.06 -1.29
CA ALA A 71 4.54 -1.33 -1.85
C ALA A 71 3.49 -0.30 -1.37
N LEU A 72 3.54 0.08 -0.09
CA LEU A 72 2.66 1.10 0.48
C LEU A 72 2.90 2.48 -0.14
N LEU A 73 4.15 2.91 -0.27
CA LEU A 73 4.49 4.17 -0.93
C LEU A 73 3.98 4.20 -2.38
N LYS A 74 4.21 3.12 -3.14
CA LYS A 74 3.71 3.03 -4.51
C LYS A 74 2.18 3.04 -4.59
N ALA A 75 1.51 2.43 -3.61
CA ALA A 75 0.05 2.44 -3.54
C ALA A 75 -0.50 3.83 -3.26
N GLU A 76 0.13 4.58 -2.35
CA GLU A 76 -0.20 5.97 -2.02
C GLU A 76 0.00 6.88 -3.24
N GLU A 77 1.18 6.83 -3.88
CA GLU A 77 1.46 7.58 -5.10
C GLU A 77 0.43 7.29 -6.20
N LYS A 78 0.03 6.03 -6.36
CA LYS A 78 -0.95 5.65 -7.38
C LYS A 78 -2.35 6.11 -7.02
N ALA A 79 -2.73 6.07 -5.75
CA ALA A 79 -4.02 6.56 -5.28
C ALA A 79 -4.14 8.06 -5.53
N ASP A 80 -3.11 8.84 -5.21
CA ASP A 80 -3.08 10.28 -5.45
C ASP A 80 -3.16 10.61 -6.95
N GLU A 81 -2.44 9.87 -7.79
CA GLU A 81 -2.52 10.01 -9.25
C GLU A 81 -3.94 9.74 -9.76
N VAL A 82 -4.58 8.67 -9.28
CA VAL A 82 -5.96 8.33 -9.66
C VAL A 82 -6.93 9.41 -9.23
N ILE A 83 -6.85 9.89 -7.98
CA ILE A 83 -7.72 10.96 -7.48
C ILE A 83 -7.57 12.22 -8.33
N LYS A 84 -6.33 12.62 -8.61
CA LYS A 84 -6.05 13.79 -9.45
C LYS A 84 -6.61 13.63 -10.86
N ASN A 85 -6.44 12.46 -11.47
CA ASN A 85 -6.93 12.17 -12.82
C ASN A 85 -8.46 12.16 -12.88
N VAL A 86 -9.13 11.57 -11.89
CA VAL A 86 -10.60 11.55 -11.80
C VAL A 86 -11.15 12.96 -11.65
N HIS A 87 -10.55 13.80 -10.79
CA HIS A 87 -10.97 15.20 -10.68
C HIS A 87 -10.78 15.97 -11.99
N ALA A 88 -9.63 15.78 -12.67
CA ALA A 88 -9.38 16.42 -13.96
C ALA A 88 -10.38 15.96 -15.04
N GLN A 89 -10.69 14.67 -15.09
CA GLN A 89 -11.67 14.11 -16.02
C GLN A 89 -13.08 14.63 -15.74
N ALA A 90 -13.51 14.63 -14.47
CA ALA A 90 -14.82 15.13 -14.09
C ALA A 90 -15.00 16.62 -14.43
N GLU A 91 -13.98 17.45 -14.20
CA GLU A 91 -14.00 18.86 -14.58
C GLU A 91 -14.03 19.05 -16.10
N GLN A 92 -13.29 18.23 -16.85
CA GLN A 92 -13.32 18.28 -18.30
C GLN A 92 -14.69 17.85 -18.86
N GLU A 93 -15.27 16.76 -18.36
CA GLU A 93 -16.60 16.30 -18.75
C GLU A 93 -17.68 17.34 -18.42
N LYS A 94 -17.60 17.95 -17.23
CA LYS A 94 -18.49 19.05 -16.84
C LYS A 94 -18.42 20.20 -17.84
N ARG A 95 -17.22 20.65 -18.22
CA ARG A 95 -17.05 21.72 -19.22
C ARG A 95 -17.66 21.37 -20.57
N VAL A 96 -17.42 20.14 -21.04
CA VAL A 96 -17.98 19.66 -22.32
C VAL A 96 -19.51 19.63 -22.27
N LEU A 97 -20.09 19.18 -21.15
CA LEU A 97 -21.54 19.20 -20.94
C LEU A 97 -22.09 20.62 -20.89
N GLU A 98 -21.42 21.55 -20.21
CA GLU A 98 -21.82 22.96 -20.14
C GLU A 98 -21.79 23.62 -21.53
N GLU A 99 -20.73 23.41 -22.31
CA GLU A 99 -20.64 23.90 -23.70
C GLU A 99 -21.73 23.32 -24.59
N THR A 100 -22.04 22.04 -24.42
CA THR A 100 -23.09 21.36 -25.21
C THR A 100 -24.47 21.88 -24.82
N LEU A 101 -24.71 22.09 -23.53
CA LEU A 101 -25.95 22.65 -23.01
C LEU A 101 -26.19 24.06 -23.56
N GLU A 102 -25.14 24.89 -23.61
CA GLU A 102 -25.28 26.26 -24.12
C GLU A 102 -25.57 26.28 -25.62
N LYS A 103 -24.90 25.43 -26.43
CA LYS A 103 -25.21 25.29 -27.85
C LYS A 103 -26.65 24.84 -28.11
N GLU A 104 -27.16 23.92 -27.29
CA GLU A 104 -28.56 23.47 -27.42
C GLU A 104 -29.54 24.56 -26.98
N ARG A 105 -29.20 25.40 -25.98
CA ARG A 105 -30.00 26.58 -25.63
C ARG A 105 -30.07 27.58 -26.76
N GLU A 106 -28.93 27.90 -27.39
CA GLU A 106 -28.88 28.78 -28.56
C GLU A 106 -29.76 28.24 -29.70
N ARG A 107 -29.65 26.94 -30.02
CA ARG A 107 -30.51 26.28 -31.01
C ARG A 107 -32.00 26.42 -30.71
N ILE A 108 -32.40 26.25 -29.45
CA ILE A 108 -33.81 26.41 -29.05
C ILE A 108 -34.29 27.85 -29.29
N VAL A 109 -33.46 28.84 -28.98
CA VAL A 109 -33.79 30.26 -29.20
C VAL A 109 -33.94 30.55 -30.70
N ASP A 110 -33.02 30.04 -31.52
CA ASP A 110 -33.07 30.19 -32.97
C ASP A 110 -34.33 29.55 -33.55
N MET A 111 -34.61 28.29 -33.19
CA MET A 111 -35.82 27.58 -33.62
C MET A 111 -37.09 28.32 -33.21
N LYS A 112 -37.16 28.85 -31.98
CA LYS A 112 -38.31 29.63 -31.52
C LYS A 112 -38.50 30.90 -32.34
N THR A 113 -37.41 31.54 -32.73
CA THR A 113 -37.44 32.75 -33.57
C THR A 113 -37.95 32.42 -34.97
N ILE A 114 -37.46 31.33 -35.57
CA ILE A 114 -37.93 30.83 -36.88
C ILE A 114 -39.43 30.52 -36.84
N VAL A 115 -39.90 29.78 -35.81
CA VAL A 115 -41.32 29.44 -35.65
C VAL A 115 -42.18 30.71 -35.53
N LYS A 116 -41.69 31.73 -34.83
CA LYS A 116 -42.41 33.01 -34.71
C LYS A 116 -42.48 33.75 -36.04
N SER A 117 -41.40 33.78 -36.82
CA SER A 117 -41.39 34.37 -38.17
C SER A 117 -42.37 33.66 -39.08
N LEU A 118 -42.28 32.33 -39.15
CA LEU A 118 -43.14 31.50 -39.98
C LEU A 118 -44.63 31.70 -39.65
N LYS A 119 -44.96 31.77 -38.35
CA LYS A 119 -46.31 32.10 -37.91
C LYS A 119 -46.77 33.47 -38.43
N SER A 120 -45.91 34.48 -38.33
CA SER A 120 -46.23 35.84 -38.80
C SER A 120 -46.44 35.87 -40.31
N GLU A 121 -45.61 35.17 -41.08
CA GLU A 121 -45.73 35.05 -42.53
C GLU A 121 -47.04 34.37 -42.94
N VAL A 122 -47.39 33.26 -42.28
CA VAL A 122 -48.66 32.54 -42.52
C VAL A 122 -49.86 33.44 -42.20
N VAL A 123 -49.86 34.16 -41.07
CA VAL A 123 -50.94 35.08 -40.72
C VAL A 123 -51.07 36.19 -41.77
N SER A 124 -49.96 36.79 -42.20
CA SER A 124 -49.97 37.83 -43.24
C SER A 124 -50.51 37.31 -44.57
N MET A 125 -50.17 36.08 -44.94
CA MET A 125 -50.66 35.44 -46.16
C MET A 125 -52.18 35.18 -46.10
N LEU A 126 -52.68 34.69 -44.96
CA LEU A 126 -54.11 34.49 -44.74
C LEU A 126 -54.89 35.81 -44.80
N GLN A 127 -54.39 36.87 -44.16
CA GLN A 127 -54.99 38.20 -44.22
C GLN A 127 -55.02 38.77 -45.65
N HIS A 128 -53.97 38.53 -46.44
CA HIS A 128 -53.97 38.93 -47.85
C HIS A 128 -55.02 38.16 -48.65
N PHE A 129 -55.15 36.84 -48.45
CA PHE A 129 -56.19 36.05 -49.12
C PHE A 129 -57.59 36.50 -48.73
N GLU A 130 -57.83 36.76 -47.44
CA GLU A 130 -59.10 37.29 -46.94
C GLU A 130 -59.46 38.63 -47.60
N GLY A 131 -58.53 39.58 -47.64
CA GLY A 131 -58.73 40.86 -48.34
C GLY A 131 -58.98 40.71 -49.85
N SER A 132 -58.28 39.79 -50.51
CA SER A 132 -58.52 39.49 -51.93
C SER A 132 -59.91 38.89 -52.18
N ILE A 133 -60.39 38.01 -51.29
CA ILE A 133 -61.74 37.42 -51.39
C ILE A 133 -62.80 38.50 -51.20
N SER A 134 -62.70 39.32 -50.15
CA SER A 134 -63.65 40.42 -49.90
C SER A 134 -63.69 41.43 -51.05
N ALA A 135 -62.55 41.69 -51.71
CA ALA A 135 -62.50 42.56 -52.88
C ALA A 135 -63.18 41.95 -54.12
N ILE A 136 -63.18 40.61 -54.27
CA ILE A 136 -63.91 39.93 -55.33
C ILE A 136 -65.42 39.95 -55.02
N GLU A 137 -65.81 39.67 -53.77
CA GLU A 137 -67.20 39.70 -53.33
C GLU A 137 -67.83 41.09 -53.57
N GLY A 138 -67.17 42.18 -53.18
CA GLY A 138 -67.67 43.54 -53.43
C GLY A 138 -67.86 43.86 -54.92
N LYS A 139 -66.99 43.34 -55.80
CA LYS A 139 -67.15 43.52 -57.26
C LYS A 139 -68.31 42.73 -57.84
N ILE A 140 -68.66 41.60 -57.22
CA ILE A 140 -69.83 40.79 -57.62
C ILE A 140 -71.13 41.48 -57.19
N GLU A 141 -71.16 42.13 -56.03
CA GLU A 141 -72.34 42.89 -55.56
C GLU A 141 -72.59 44.19 -56.34
N GLU A 142 -71.57 44.76 -56.97
CA GLU A 142 -71.67 45.98 -57.80
C GLU A 142 -72.05 45.73 -59.28
N SER A 143 -72.07 44.47 -59.75
CA SER A 143 -72.46 44.09 -61.13
C SER A 143 -73.89 43.56 -61.22
#